data_AF-A0A3N5F828-F1
#
_entry.id   AF-A0A3N5F828-F1
#
_cell.length_a   1.000
_cell.length_b   1.000
_cell.length_c   1.000
_cell.angle_alpha   90.00
_cell.angle_beta   90.00
_cell.angle_gamma   90.00
#
_symmetry.space_group_name_H-M   'P 1'
#
loop_
_entity.id
_entity.type
_entity.pdbx_description
1 polymer ?
#
loop_
_entity_poly.entity_id
_entity_poly.type
_entity_poly.pdbx_seq_one_letter_code
_entity_poly.pdbx_strand_id
1 'polypeptide(L)'
;MLKLGEKTGDLPVIPLHGSTRDLRDFRRRAHVVLLWDPSAGEAELAAWKERRKAESQRWTWLQAEAAVPSAPPTDAPPGTYLISRWGRVLAVHPPGPWDMERIERDLLTFEAQDCCDLSQAP
;
A
#
# COMPACT_ATOMS: atom_id res chain seq x y z
N MET A 1 5.58 11.57 -6.63
CA MET A 1 4.58 11.08 -7.62
C MET A 1 4.23 9.62 -7.41
N LEU A 2 3.00 9.35 -6.98
CA LEU A 2 2.46 7.98 -6.88
C LEU A 2 1.89 7.60 -8.25
N LYS A 3 2.73 7.05 -9.11
CA LYS A 3 2.36 6.65 -10.47
C LYS A 3 2.78 5.22 -10.73
N LEU A 4 1.94 4.48 -11.45
CA LEU A 4 2.19 3.08 -11.81
C LEU A 4 3.59 2.89 -12.42
N GLY A 5 4.33 1.90 -11.93
CA GLY A 5 5.69 1.54 -12.38
C GLY A 5 6.83 2.39 -11.79
N GLU A 6 6.50 3.57 -11.26
CA GLU A 6 7.48 4.52 -10.70
C GLU A 6 7.86 4.15 -9.27
N LYS A 7 9.07 4.56 -8.87
CA LYS A 7 9.48 4.53 -7.46
C LYS A 7 8.76 5.64 -6.70
N THR A 8 8.20 5.29 -5.55
CA THR A 8 7.61 6.24 -4.63
C THR A 8 8.70 7.11 -4.01
N GLY A 9 8.41 8.41 -3.95
CA GLY A 9 9.20 9.35 -3.17
C GLY A 9 8.91 9.21 -1.67
N ASP A 10 9.45 10.17 -0.93
CA ASP A 10 9.25 10.28 0.50
C ASP A 10 7.80 10.67 0.79
N LEU A 11 7.07 9.80 1.49
CA LEU A 11 5.68 10.04 1.84
C LEU A 11 5.45 9.54 3.27
N PRO A 12 5.07 10.42 4.21
CA PRO A 12 4.74 10.01 5.55
C PRO A 12 3.36 9.32 5.57
N VAL A 13 3.31 8.17 6.22
CA VAL A 13 2.14 7.30 6.31
C VAL A 13 1.90 6.86 7.75
N ILE A 14 0.65 6.57 8.05
CA ILE A 14 0.19 6.03 9.32
C ILE A 14 -0.08 4.52 9.10
N PRO A 15 0.83 3.65 9.56
CA PRO A 15 0.64 2.20 9.45
C PRO A 15 -0.58 1.71 10.27
N LEU A 16 -0.88 0.42 10.16
CA LEU A 16 -1.83 -0.28 11.01
C LEU A 16 -1.40 -0.22 12.48
N HIS A 17 -0.09 -0.37 12.73
CA HIS A 17 0.47 -0.38 14.08
C HIS A 17 1.57 0.67 14.24
N GLY A 18 1.45 1.48 15.28
CA GLY A 18 2.49 2.43 15.68
C GLY A 18 2.24 3.85 15.20
N SER A 19 3.32 4.63 15.22
CA SER A 19 3.33 6.05 14.85
C SER A 19 3.53 6.23 13.34
N THR A 20 3.36 7.47 12.88
CA THR A 20 3.73 7.90 11.53
C THR A 20 5.16 7.47 11.18
N ARG A 21 5.35 6.96 9.96
CA ARG A 21 6.63 6.53 9.39
C ARG A 21 6.71 6.92 7.93
N ASP A 22 7.90 6.93 7.35
CA ASP A 22 8.06 7.18 5.93
C ASP A 22 7.82 5.89 5.12
N LEU A 23 7.21 5.98 3.94
CA LEU A 23 7.03 4.83 3.02
C LEU A 23 8.34 4.06 2.78
N ARG A 24 9.49 4.75 2.74
CA ARG A 24 10.79 4.12 2.51
C ARG A 24 11.17 3.13 3.62
N ASP A 25 10.63 3.29 4.83
CA ASP A 25 10.96 2.46 5.99
C ASP A 25 10.41 1.03 5.88
N PHE A 26 9.41 0.85 5.01
CA PHE A 26 8.80 -0.46 4.72
C PHE A 26 9.58 -1.23 3.64
N ARG A 27 10.52 -0.56 2.94
CA ARG A 27 11.29 -1.21 1.89
C ARG A 27 12.05 -2.43 2.42
N ARG A 28 12.14 -3.46 1.59
CA ARG A 28 12.71 -4.79 1.86
C ARG A 28 11.96 -5.62 2.90
N ARG A 29 11.05 -5.03 3.68
CA ARG A 29 10.35 -5.71 4.78
C ARG A 29 8.93 -6.11 4.42
N ALA A 30 8.21 -5.25 3.71
CA ALA A 30 6.83 -5.48 3.37
C ALA A 30 6.41 -4.72 2.10
N HIS A 31 5.39 -5.22 1.43
CA HIS A 31 4.57 -4.42 0.53
C HIS A 31 3.80 -3.37 1.32
N VAL A 32 3.41 -2.28 0.67
CA VAL A 32 2.53 -1.28 1.28
C VAL A 32 1.28 -1.13 0.44
N VAL A 33 0.12 -1.22 1.08
CA VAL A 33 -1.17 -0.90 0.49
C VAL A 33 -1.59 0.47 1.04
N LEU A 34 -1.44 1.50 0.22
CA LEU A 34 -1.78 2.87 0.60
C LEU A 34 -3.25 3.14 0.28
N LEU A 35 -4.02 3.51 1.30
CA LEU A 35 -5.43 3.85 1.20
C LEU A 35 -5.57 5.37 1.20
N TRP A 36 -6.03 5.93 0.08
CA TRP A 36 -6.11 7.37 -0.09
C TRP A 36 -7.44 7.80 -0.69
N ASP A 37 -8.19 8.63 0.05
CA ASP A 37 -9.29 9.39 -0.52
C ASP A 37 -9.43 10.71 0.28
N PRO A 38 -9.22 11.88 -0.34
CA PRO A 38 -9.37 13.18 0.32
C PRO A 38 -10.82 13.53 0.65
N SER A 39 -11.80 12.87 0.02
CA SER A 39 -13.22 13.05 0.29
C SER A 39 -13.74 12.12 1.39
N ALA A 40 -12.94 11.14 1.84
CA ALA A 40 -13.30 10.26 2.93
C ALA A 40 -13.48 11.05 4.23
N GLY A 41 -14.72 11.03 4.74
CA GLY A 41 -15.04 11.61 6.04
C GLY A 41 -14.50 10.78 7.21
N GLU A 42 -14.62 11.30 8.43
CA GLU A 42 -14.14 10.62 9.64
C GLU A 42 -14.73 9.21 9.83
N ALA A 43 -16.01 9.03 9.49
CA ALA A 43 -16.70 7.74 9.59
C ALA A 43 -16.09 6.68 8.65
N GLU A 44 -15.74 7.08 7.43
CA GLU A 44 -15.11 6.19 6.46
C GLU A 44 -13.67 5.86 6.87
N LEU A 45 -12.91 6.85 7.33
CA LEU A 45 -11.57 6.64 7.88
C LEU A 45 -11.58 5.70 9.11
N ALA A 46 -12.60 5.80 9.96
CA ALA A 46 -12.80 4.89 11.09
C ALA A 46 -13.12 3.46 10.61
N ALA A 47 -14.03 3.33 9.64
CA ALA A 47 -14.35 2.04 9.04
C ALA A 47 -13.14 1.37 8.39
N TRP A 48 -12.30 2.14 7.70
CA TRP A 48 -11.02 1.65 7.16
C TRP A 48 -10.12 1.15 8.28
N LYS A 49 -9.93 1.92 9.36
CA LYS A 49 -9.09 1.49 10.49
C LYS A 49 -9.56 0.18 11.10
N GLU A 50 -10.87 0.02 11.33
CA GLU A 50 -11.45 -1.20 11.89
C GLU A 50 -11.32 -2.39 10.93
N ARG A 51 -11.69 -2.21 9.66
CA ARG A 51 -11.57 -3.28 8.66
C ARG A 51 -10.13 -3.75 8.49
N ARG A 52 -9.19 -2.80 8.42
CA ARG A 52 -7.76 -3.06 8.28
C ARG A 52 -7.22 -3.86 9.47
N LYS A 53 -7.72 -3.60 10.69
CA LYS A 53 -7.40 -4.37 11.90
C LYS A 53 -8.01 -5.76 11.87
N ALA A 54 -9.27 -5.90 11.44
CA ALA A 54 -9.94 -7.19 11.28
C ALA A 54 -9.20 -8.10 10.28
N GLU A 55 -8.58 -7.52 9.26
CA GLU A 55 -7.80 -8.24 8.23
C GLU A 55 -6.30 -8.38 8.56
N SER A 56 -5.85 -8.04 9.78
CA SER A 56 -4.44 -8.08 10.24
C SER A 56 -3.68 -9.37 9.93
N GLN A 57 -4.33 -10.53 10.06
CA GLN A 57 -3.72 -11.82 9.74
C GLN A 57 -3.42 -11.95 8.24
N ARG A 58 -4.31 -11.44 7.37
CA ARG A 58 -4.11 -11.48 5.91
C ARG A 58 -2.96 -10.56 5.50
N TRP A 59 -2.88 -9.36 6.08
CA TRP A 59 -1.76 -8.44 5.87
C TRP A 59 -0.43 -9.07 6.25
N THR A 60 -0.39 -9.73 7.41
CA THR A 60 0.81 -10.43 7.89
C THR A 60 1.22 -11.56 6.92
N TRP A 61 0.27 -12.35 6.46
CA TRP A 61 0.53 -13.45 5.52
C TRP A 61 1.06 -12.95 4.18
N LEU A 62 0.52 -11.85 3.66
CA LEU A 62 0.98 -11.19 2.43
C LEU A 62 2.30 -10.42 2.58
N GLN A 63 2.90 -10.41 3.78
CA GLN A 63 4.01 -9.51 4.11
C GLN A 63 3.70 -8.07 3.66
N ALA A 64 2.48 -7.60 3.93
CA ALA A 64 1.99 -6.31 3.49
C ALA A 64 1.56 -5.45 4.69
N GLU A 65 1.75 -4.15 4.57
CA GLU A 65 1.27 -3.15 5.51
C GLU A 65 0.20 -2.30 4.83
N ALA A 66 -1.01 -2.27 5.38
CA ALA A 66 -2.01 -1.32 4.93
C ALA A 66 -1.82 0.01 5.66
N ALA A 67 -1.64 1.10 4.93
CA ALA A 67 -1.26 2.41 5.47
C ALA A 67 -2.14 3.53 4.90
N VAL A 68 -2.35 4.59 5.69
CA VAL A 68 -3.05 5.80 5.25
C VAL A 68 -2.05 6.96 5.20
N PRO A 69 -2.04 7.83 4.18
CA PRO A 69 -1.17 9.01 4.18
C PRO A 69 -1.42 9.88 5.42
N SER A 70 -0.36 10.36 6.06
CA SER A 70 -0.50 11.33 7.16
C SER A 70 -0.73 12.76 6.65
N ALA A 71 -0.43 13.00 5.36
CA ALA A 71 -0.68 14.24 4.66
C ALA A 71 -1.18 13.93 3.23
N PRO A 72 -1.99 14.82 2.62
CA PRO A 72 -2.45 14.63 1.26
C PRO A 72 -1.28 14.49 0.27
N PRO A 73 -1.22 13.41 -0.53
CA PRO A 73 -0.33 13.35 -1.67
C PRO A 73 -0.72 14.46 -2.66
N THR A 74 0.26 15.28 -3.07
CA THR A 74 0.04 16.43 -3.97
C THR A 74 -0.15 16.04 -5.44
N ASP A 75 0.17 14.79 -5.79
CA ASP A 75 0.29 14.31 -7.18
C ASP A 75 -0.16 12.86 -7.31
N ALA A 76 -1.34 12.55 -6.73
CA ALA A 76 -2.00 11.25 -6.82
C ALA A 76 -3.53 11.36 -6.76
N PRO A 77 -4.28 10.72 -7.68
CA PRO A 77 -5.74 10.62 -7.54
C PRO A 77 -6.14 9.78 -6.31
N PRO A 78 -7.38 9.90 -5.80
CA PRO A 78 -7.91 9.00 -4.79
C PRO A 78 -7.83 7.53 -5.26
N GLY A 79 -7.48 6.61 -4.39
CA GLY A 79 -7.41 5.19 -4.70
C GLY A 79 -6.72 4.33 -3.64
N THR A 80 -6.69 3.03 -3.93
CA THR A 80 -5.85 2.05 -3.23
C THR A 80 -4.61 1.77 -4.06
N TYR A 81 -3.43 2.10 -3.54
CA TYR A 81 -2.16 1.91 -4.24
C TYR A 81 -1.43 0.71 -3.66
N LEU A 82 -1.03 -0.22 -4.51
CA LEU A 82 -0.15 -1.31 -4.13
C LEU A 82 1.28 -0.89 -4.43
N ILE A 83 2.13 -0.97 -3.43
CA ILE A 83 3.53 -0.57 -3.51
C ILE A 83 4.36 -1.79 -3.12
N SER A 84 5.30 -2.18 -3.98
CA SER A 84 6.21 -3.29 -3.69
C SER A 84 7.11 -3.01 -2.50
N ARG A 85 7.71 -4.07 -1.94
CA ARG A 85 8.83 -3.96 -0.98
C ARG A 85 10.03 -3.19 -1.53
N TRP A 86 10.10 -2.90 -2.82
CA TRP A 86 11.14 -2.06 -3.43
C TRP A 86 10.73 -0.58 -3.57
N GLY A 87 9.52 -0.25 -3.12
CA GLY A 87 8.96 1.10 -3.23
C GLY A 87 8.47 1.44 -4.62
N ARG A 88 8.15 0.47 -5.49
CA ARG A 88 7.54 0.73 -6.81
C ARG A 88 6.03 0.55 -6.75
N VAL A 89 5.27 1.45 -7.37
CA VAL A 89 3.82 1.31 -7.49
C VAL A 89 3.49 0.19 -8.48
N LEU A 90 2.80 -0.84 -8.01
CA LEU A 90 2.44 -2.05 -8.75
C LEU A 90 1.05 -1.95 -9.39
N ALA A 91 0.11 -1.34 -8.66
CA ALA A 91 -1.26 -1.19 -9.11
C ALA A 91 -1.89 0.03 -8.42
N VAL A 92 -2.90 0.60 -9.08
CA VAL A 92 -3.78 1.62 -8.52
C VAL A 92 -5.20 1.18 -8.76
N HIS A 93 -5.97 1.03 -7.68
CA HIS A 93 -7.38 0.71 -7.75
C HIS A 93 -8.22 1.95 -7.42
N PRO A 94 -9.46 2.03 -7.94
CA PRO A 94 -10.39 3.10 -7.61
C PRO A 94 -10.59 3.27 -6.09
N PRO A 95 -10.95 4.48 -5.64
CA PRO A 95 -11.31 4.73 -4.24
C PRO A 95 -12.57 3.95 -3.84
N GLY A 96 -12.72 3.70 -2.54
CA GLY A 96 -13.80 2.91 -1.95
C GLY A 96 -13.29 1.68 -1.20
N PRO A 97 -14.17 0.73 -0.86
CA PRO A 97 -13.77 -0.48 -0.15
C PRO A 97 -12.71 -1.25 -0.94
N TRP A 98 -11.55 -1.51 -0.33
CA TRP A 98 -10.55 -2.35 -0.98
C TRP A 98 -11.04 -3.81 -1.06
N ASP A 99 -10.48 -4.53 -2.02
CA ASP A 99 -10.74 -5.94 -2.26
C ASP A 99 -9.47 -6.73 -1.95
N MET A 100 -9.53 -7.54 -0.90
CA MET A 100 -8.39 -8.31 -0.44
C MET A 100 -7.99 -9.42 -1.40
N GLU A 101 -8.92 -10.03 -2.12
CA GLU A 101 -8.61 -11.08 -3.09
C GLU A 101 -7.86 -10.49 -4.29
N ARG A 102 -8.27 -9.30 -4.72
CA ARG A 102 -7.55 -8.55 -5.76
C ARG A 102 -6.15 -8.15 -5.28
N ILE A 103 -6.04 -7.61 -4.07
CA ILE A 103 -4.74 -7.23 -3.49
C ILE A 103 -3.79 -8.42 -3.43
N GLU A 104 -4.27 -9.54 -2.89
CA GLU A 104 -3.52 -10.78 -2.77
C GLU A 104 -3.02 -11.27 -4.12
N ARG A 105 -3.90 -11.32 -5.13
CA ARG A 105 -3.52 -11.70 -6.49
C ARG A 105 -2.42 -10.81 -7.06
N ASP A 106 -2.55 -9.50 -6.95
CA ASP A 106 -1.61 -8.55 -7.54
C ASP A 106 -0.23 -8.62 -6.87
N LEU A 107 -0.19 -8.75 -5.53
CA LEU A 107 1.07 -8.89 -4.78
C LEU A 107 1.76 -10.23 -5.07
N LEU A 108 1.02 -11.34 -5.09
CA LEU A 108 1.57 -12.66 -5.42
C LEU A 108 2.05 -12.73 -6.87
N THR A 109 1.32 -12.09 -7.79
CA THR A 109 1.72 -12.00 -9.20
C THR A 109 3.05 -11.24 -9.33
N PHE A 110 3.19 -10.12 -8.61
CA PHE A 110 4.44 -9.37 -8.58
C PHE A 110 5.58 -10.21 -8.00
N GLU A 111 5.41 -10.86 -6.85
CA GLU A 111 6.48 -11.65 -6.23
C GLU A 111 6.89 -12.84 -7.10
N ALA A 112 5.94 -13.48 -7.80
CA ALA A 112 6.24 -14.53 -8.77
C ALA A 112 7.07 -14.00 -9.95
N GLN A 113 6.78 -12.78 -10.43
CA GLN A 113 7.55 -12.13 -11.49
C GLN A 113 8.94 -11.68 -11.00
N ASP A 114 9.04 -11.06 -9.83
CA ASP A 114 10.28 -10.59 -9.20
C ASP A 114 11.25 -11.76 -8.95
N CYS A 115 10.72 -12.93 -8.56
CA CYS A 115 11.52 -14.15 -8.39
C CYS A 115 12.09 -14.69 -9.72
N CYS A 116 11.32 -14.59 -10.80
CA CYS A 116 11.74 -15.07 -12.13
C CYS A 116 12.66 -14.07 -12.85
N ASP A 117 12.60 -12.79 -12.50
CA ASP A 117 13.42 -11.74 -13.09
C ASP A 117 14.75 -11.57 -12.34
N LEU A 118 15.72 -12.42 -12.67
CA LEU A 118 17.09 -12.38 -12.14
C LEU A 118 17.86 -11.09 -12.51
N SER A 119 17.32 -10.21 -13.36
CA SER A 119 17.97 -8.93 -13.72
C SER A 119 17.80 -7.83 -12.66
N GLN A 120 16.91 -8.04 -11.69
CA GLN A 120 16.62 -7.08 -10.61
C GLN A 120 17.35 -7.41 -9.29
N ALA A 121 18.14 -8.48 -9.24
CA ALA A 121 19.01 -8.76 -8.09
C ALA A 121 20.15 -7.71 -8.02
N PRO A 122 20.45 -7.17 -6.82
CA PRO A 122 21.50 -6.16 -6.65
C PRO A 122 22.90 -6.69 -6.99
#